data_AF-A0A7W5YPU8-F1
#
_entry.id   AF-A0A7W5YPU8-F1
#
_cell.length_a   1.000
_cell.length_b   1.000
_cell.length_c   1.000
_cell.angle_alpha   90.00
_cell.angle_beta   90.00
_cell.angle_gamma   90.00
#
_symmetry.space_group_name_H-M   'P 1'
#
loop_
_entity.id
_entity.type
_entity.pdbx_description
1 polymer ?
#
loop_
_entity_poly.entity_id
_entity_poly.type
_entity_poly.pdbx_seq_one_letter_code
_entity_poly.pdbx_strand_id
1 'polypeptide(L)'
;MHPDEAEVLAKTNWRLMREALGRLRLSASEQLEWIDSMGCSLDELALEFDDAYQPSWLSREAGWLSDELAEYFDKIDQHLSELTDDGPFPWSAEGLRSHPTWERLRSLASDALDLMPPEPWSSSSTP
;
A
#
# COMPACT_ATOMS: atom_id res chain seq x y z
N MET A 1 -3.55 -24.95 6.26
CA MET A 1 -4.19 -23.75 6.78
C MET A 1 -5.64 -24.08 7.05
N HIS A 2 -6.14 -23.80 8.24
CA HIS A 2 -7.57 -23.97 8.51
C HIS A 2 -8.36 -22.85 7.79
N PRO A 3 -9.59 -23.08 7.30
CA PRO A 3 -10.38 -22.05 6.62
C PRO A 3 -10.52 -20.76 7.44
N ASP A 4 -10.72 -20.88 8.75
CA ASP A 4 -10.84 -19.75 9.68
C ASP A 4 -9.53 -18.95 9.81
N GLU A 5 -8.39 -19.63 9.71
CA GLU A 5 -7.06 -19.01 9.76
C GLU A 5 -6.78 -18.20 8.48
N ALA A 6 -7.14 -18.75 7.32
CA ALA A 6 -7.00 -18.06 6.02
C ALA A 6 -7.84 -16.78 5.98
N GLU A 7 -9.07 -16.82 6.49
CA GLU A 7 -9.96 -15.66 6.54
C GLU A 7 -9.41 -14.57 7.48
N VAL A 8 -8.90 -14.94 8.66
CA VAL A 8 -8.28 -13.99 9.60
C VAL A 8 -7.04 -13.34 8.99
N LEU A 9 -6.21 -14.11 8.30
CA LEU A 9 -5.03 -13.59 7.61
C LEU A 9 -5.42 -12.64 6.47
N ALA A 10 -6.41 -12.99 5.66
CA ALA A 10 -6.91 -12.12 4.60
C ALA A 10 -7.45 -10.79 5.16
N LYS A 11 -8.23 -10.81 6.26
CA LYS A 11 -8.75 -9.60 6.90
C LYS A 11 -7.64 -8.73 7.47
N THR A 12 -6.65 -9.36 8.09
CA THR A 12 -5.49 -8.68 8.66
C THR A 12 -4.68 -8.01 7.56
N ASN A 13 -4.38 -8.76 6.49
CA ASN A 13 -3.63 -8.23 5.36
C ASN A 13 -4.36 -7.09 4.65
N TRP A 14 -5.68 -7.20 4.47
CA TRP A 14 -6.48 -6.14 3.88
C TRP A 14 -6.35 -4.82 4.65
N ARG A 15 -6.34 -4.87 5.97
CA ARG A 15 -6.15 -3.69 6.82
C ARG A 15 -4.73 -3.12 6.68
N LEU A 16 -3.71 -3.97 6.71
CA LEU A 16 -2.32 -3.56 6.54
C LEU A 16 -2.10 -2.87 5.19
N MET A 17 -2.60 -3.47 4.10
CA MET A 17 -2.53 -2.88 2.76
C MET A 17 -3.22 -1.50 2.71
N ARG A 18 -4.40 -1.37 3.32
CA ARG A 18 -5.08 -0.06 3.42
C ARG A 18 -4.28 0.97 4.19
N GLU A 19 -3.62 0.58 5.28
CA GLU A 19 -2.78 1.47 6.07
C GLU A 19 -1.54 1.90 5.29
N ALA A 20 -0.86 0.96 4.61
CA ALA A 20 0.29 1.23 3.77
C ALA A 20 -0.06 2.19 2.62
N LEU A 21 -1.15 1.94 1.89
CA LEU A 21 -1.66 2.88 0.88
C LEU A 21 -2.05 4.23 1.49
N GLY A 22 -2.62 4.19 2.70
CA GLY A 22 -2.99 5.37 3.48
C GLY A 22 -1.81 6.27 3.79
N ARG A 23 -0.63 5.69 4.03
CA ARG A 23 0.65 6.40 4.24
C ARG A 23 1.29 6.82 2.92
N LEU A 24 1.24 5.98 1.89
CA LEU A 24 1.77 6.30 0.56
C LEU A 24 1.04 7.49 -0.10
N ARG A 25 -0.26 7.66 0.13
CA ARG A 25 -1.03 8.80 -0.43
C ARG A 25 -0.77 10.14 0.24
N LEU A 26 -0.17 10.16 1.44
CA LEU A 26 0.05 11.39 2.20
C LEU A 26 0.96 12.35 1.43
N SER A 27 0.83 13.65 1.70
CA SER A 27 1.77 14.64 1.16
C SER A 27 3.20 14.37 1.66
N ALA A 28 4.21 14.90 0.96
CA ALA A 28 5.61 14.72 1.37
C ALA A 28 5.88 15.18 2.81
N SER A 29 5.24 16.28 3.24
CA SER A 29 5.40 16.79 4.60
C SER A 29 4.78 15.84 5.64
N GLU A 30 3.57 15.34 5.39
CA GLU A 30 2.89 14.40 6.28
C GLU A 30 3.62 13.05 6.36
N GLN A 31 4.19 12.58 5.25
CA GLN A 31 5.03 11.38 5.22
C GLN A 31 6.29 11.55 6.07
N LEU A 32 6.96 12.70 5.96
CA LEU A 32 8.14 13.00 6.78
C LEU A 32 7.81 13.12 8.26
N GLU A 33 6.69 13.77 8.61
CA GLU A 33 6.21 13.86 9.98
C GLU A 33 5.90 12.46 10.56
N TRP A 34 5.26 11.59 9.78
CA TRP A 34 4.98 10.23 10.19
C TRP A 34 6.26 9.42 10.41
N ILE A 35 7.21 9.45 9.46
CA ILE A 35 8.50 8.76 9.57
C ILE A 35 9.29 9.23 10.80
N ASP A 36 9.36 10.54 11.04
CA ASP A 36 10.03 11.12 12.20
C ASP A 36 9.37 10.67 13.51
N SER A 37 8.03 10.62 13.56
CA SER A 37 7.29 10.16 14.73
C SER A 37 7.54 8.68 15.08
N MET A 38 7.83 7.86 14.07
CA MET A 38 8.14 6.43 14.23
C MET A 38 9.63 6.18 14.50
N GLY A 39 10.50 7.15 14.22
CA GLY A 39 11.95 6.97 14.30
C GLY A 39 12.50 6.02 13.23
N CYS A 40 11.79 5.87 12.10
CA CYS A 40 12.17 5.00 10.99
C CYS A 40 12.89 5.77 9.88
N SER A 41 13.38 5.06 8.87
CA SER A 41 13.88 5.62 7.62
C SER A 41 12.79 5.65 6.54
N LEU A 42 13.00 6.44 5.48
CA LEU A 42 12.00 6.66 4.42
C LEU A 42 11.62 5.40 3.63
N ASP A 43 12.50 4.40 3.61
CA ASP A 43 12.23 3.08 3.04
C ASP A 43 11.11 2.33 3.77
N GLU A 44 10.77 2.69 5.01
CA GLU A 44 9.62 2.12 5.73
C GLU A 44 8.30 2.25 4.96
N LEU A 45 8.12 3.33 4.19
CA LEU A 45 6.94 3.50 3.32
C LEU A 45 6.84 2.39 2.25
N ALA A 46 7.98 1.92 1.76
CA ALA A 46 8.05 0.84 0.79
C ALA A 46 7.93 -0.52 1.46
N LEU A 47 8.59 -0.70 2.61
CA LEU A 47 8.58 -1.96 3.38
C LEU A 47 7.17 -2.31 3.85
N GLU A 48 6.42 -1.36 4.43
CA GLU A 48 5.05 -1.62 4.87
C GLU A 48 4.12 -1.97 3.70
N PHE A 49 4.36 -1.40 2.52
CA PHE A 49 3.61 -1.77 1.31
C PHE A 49 3.99 -3.19 0.86
N ASP A 50 5.27 -3.51 0.74
CA ASP A 50 5.74 -4.83 0.31
C ASP A 50 5.25 -5.93 1.26
N ASP A 51 5.36 -5.72 2.57
CA ASP A 51 4.88 -6.65 3.60
C ASP A 51 3.39 -6.98 3.45
N ALA A 52 2.58 -6.03 3.00
CA ALA A 52 1.15 -6.23 2.75
C ALA A 52 0.83 -6.72 1.31
N TYR A 53 1.70 -6.40 0.35
CA TYR A 53 1.56 -6.75 -1.05
C TYR A 53 1.86 -8.22 -1.30
N GLN A 54 2.95 -8.76 -0.72
CA GLN A 54 3.31 -10.17 -0.85
C GLN A 54 2.16 -11.13 -0.50
N PRO A 55 1.43 -10.96 0.62
CA PRO A 55 0.26 -11.78 0.96
C PRO A 55 -1.08 -11.34 0.31
N SER A 56 -1.10 -10.40 -0.65
CA SER A 56 -2.33 -9.90 -1.28
C SER A 56 -3.14 -10.98 -2.02
N TRP A 57 -2.50 -12.10 -2.39
CA TRP A 57 -3.16 -13.27 -2.96
C TRP A 57 -4.25 -13.85 -2.05
N LEU A 58 -4.13 -13.71 -0.72
CA LEU A 58 -5.19 -14.12 0.23
C LEU A 58 -6.48 -13.32 0.01
N SER A 59 -6.37 -12.02 -0.27
CA SER A 59 -7.51 -11.17 -0.59
C SER A 59 -8.11 -11.50 -1.96
N ARG A 60 -7.29 -11.98 -2.90
CA ARG A 60 -7.75 -12.48 -4.21
C ARG A 60 -8.53 -13.79 -4.08
N GLU A 61 -8.02 -14.75 -3.30
CA GLU A 61 -8.73 -16.00 -3.01
C GLU A 61 -10.05 -15.77 -2.28
N ALA A 62 -10.10 -14.77 -1.40
CA ALA A 62 -11.33 -14.35 -0.71
C ALA A 62 -12.31 -13.56 -1.62
N GLY A 63 -11.92 -13.23 -2.86
CA GLY A 63 -12.73 -12.47 -3.80
C GLY A 63 -12.85 -10.97 -3.50
N TRP A 64 -11.96 -10.42 -2.66
CA TRP A 64 -11.95 -9.01 -2.27
C TRP A 64 -11.06 -8.15 -3.15
N LEU A 65 -10.03 -8.74 -3.76
CA LEU A 65 -9.11 -8.07 -4.67
C LEU A 65 -9.55 -8.29 -6.12
N SER A 66 -10.12 -7.26 -6.75
CA SER A 66 -10.44 -7.26 -8.18
C SER A 66 -9.16 -7.19 -9.03
N ASP A 67 -9.27 -7.55 -10.31
CA ASP A 67 -8.16 -7.41 -11.26
C ASP A 67 -7.73 -5.95 -11.41
N GLU A 68 -8.68 -5.02 -11.45
CA GLU A 68 -8.40 -3.58 -11.54
C GLU A 68 -7.62 -3.07 -10.31
N LEU A 69 -8.02 -3.47 -9.09
CA LEU A 69 -7.29 -3.08 -7.88
C LEU A 69 -5.90 -3.73 -7.83
N ALA A 70 -5.77 -4.97 -8.29
CA ALA A 70 -4.47 -5.65 -8.39
C ALA A 70 -3.50 -4.90 -9.31
N GLU A 71 -3.97 -4.38 -10.46
CA GLU A 71 -3.13 -3.57 -11.36
C GLU A 71 -2.57 -2.30 -10.70
N TYR A 72 -3.29 -1.70 -9.74
CA TYR A 72 -2.74 -0.58 -8.96
C TYR A 72 -1.61 -1.03 -8.04
N PHE A 73 -1.77 -2.19 -7.39
CA PHE A 73 -0.72 -2.72 -6.51
C PHE A 73 0.55 -3.05 -7.30
N ASP A 74 0.41 -3.70 -8.46
CA ASP A 74 1.54 -4.01 -9.35
C ASP A 74 2.29 -2.74 -9.80
N LYS A 75 1.55 -1.66 -10.13
CA LYS A 75 2.16 -0.37 -10.53
C LYS A 75 2.88 0.31 -9.37
N ILE A 76 2.32 0.24 -8.16
CA ILE A 76 2.96 0.80 -6.96
C ILE A 76 4.26 0.04 -6.66
N ASP A 77 4.21 -1.29 -6.65
CA ASP A 77 5.37 -2.18 -6.46
C ASP A 77 6.49 -1.87 -7.48
N GLN A 78 6.11 -1.76 -8.76
CA GLN A 78 7.04 -1.39 -9.82
C GLN A 78 7.70 -0.03 -9.55
N HIS A 79 6.94 0.99 -9.19
CA HIS A 79 7.50 2.33 -8.95
C HIS A 79 8.37 2.40 -7.70
N LEU A 80 8.07 1.64 -6.65
CA LEU A 80 8.94 1.52 -5.47
C LEU A 80 10.26 0.81 -5.82
N SER A 81 10.21 -0.20 -6.68
CA SER A 81 11.40 -0.85 -7.23
C SER A 81 12.25 0.13 -8.06
N GLU A 82 11.62 0.91 -8.94
CA GLU A 82 12.30 1.95 -9.74
C GLU A 82 13.00 3.00 -8.86
N LEU A 83 12.37 3.43 -7.76
CA LEU A 83 13.02 4.34 -6.80
C LEU A 83 14.27 3.74 -6.15
N THR A 84 14.27 2.42 -5.92
CA THR A 84 15.43 1.70 -5.36
C THR A 84 16.56 1.66 -6.39
N ASP A 85 16.22 1.37 -7.65
CA ASP A 85 17.19 1.31 -8.76
C ASP A 85 17.78 2.70 -9.09
N ASP A 86 17.03 3.77 -8.89
CA ASP A 86 17.48 5.17 -9.04
C ASP A 86 18.50 5.61 -7.96
N GLY A 87 18.75 4.76 -6.97
CA GLY A 87 19.77 4.95 -5.94
C GLY A 87 19.27 5.66 -4.68
N PRO A 88 20.15 6.25 -3.84
CA PRO A 88 19.77 6.72 -2.51
C PRO A 88 19.04 8.07 -2.50
N PHE A 89 19.10 8.86 -3.58
CA PHE A 89 18.55 10.21 -3.60
C PHE A 89 17.02 10.26 -3.39
N PRO A 90 16.20 9.45 -4.07
CA PRO A 90 14.75 9.44 -3.86
C PRO A 90 14.31 9.10 -2.44
N TRP A 91 15.14 8.36 -1.70
CA TRP A 91 14.92 7.96 -0.29
C TRP A 91 15.43 8.99 0.72
N SER A 92 15.69 10.21 0.28
CA SER A 92 16.00 11.35 1.13
C SER A 92 14.78 12.26 1.29
N ALA A 93 14.79 13.13 2.30
CA ALA A 93 13.72 14.13 2.47
C ALA A 93 13.62 15.12 1.28
N GLU A 94 14.71 15.34 0.54
CA GLU A 94 14.69 16.13 -0.68
C GLU A 94 14.10 15.33 -1.85
N GLY A 95 14.50 14.06 -1.98
CA GLY A 95 13.96 13.12 -2.95
C GLY A 95 12.45 12.92 -2.80
N LEU A 96 11.97 12.70 -1.57
CA LEU A 96 10.53 12.55 -1.27
C LEU A 96 9.69 13.76 -1.71
N ARG A 97 10.28 14.96 -1.68
CA ARG A 97 9.60 16.21 -2.06
C ARG A 97 9.66 16.51 -3.56
N SER A 98 10.73 16.09 -4.24
CA SER A 98 11.05 16.57 -5.58
C SER A 98 11.07 15.48 -6.65
N HIS A 99 11.24 14.22 -6.27
CA HIS A 99 11.27 13.12 -7.24
C HIS A 99 9.85 12.84 -7.76
N PRO A 100 9.63 12.89 -9.08
CA PRO A 100 8.28 12.81 -9.66
C PRO A 100 7.58 11.47 -9.39
N THR A 101 8.33 10.39 -9.21
CA THR A 101 7.77 9.07 -8.91
C THR A 101 6.98 9.07 -7.60
N TRP A 102 7.37 9.87 -6.60
CA TRP A 102 6.61 9.96 -5.33
C TRP A 102 5.22 10.59 -5.52
N GLU A 103 5.07 11.56 -6.43
CA GLU A 103 3.76 12.12 -6.76
C GLU A 103 2.86 11.10 -7.48
N ARG A 104 3.46 10.27 -8.35
CA ARG A 104 2.75 9.15 -9.00
C ARG A 104 2.30 8.11 -7.98
N LEU A 105 3.19 7.71 -7.07
CA LEU A 105 2.87 6.78 -5.98
C LEU A 105 1.69 7.29 -5.13
N ARG A 106 1.70 8.58 -4.76
CA ARG A 106 0.58 9.18 -4.01
C ARG A 106 -0.74 9.09 -4.77
N SER A 107 -0.72 9.37 -6.08
CA SER A 107 -1.90 9.32 -6.93
C SER A 107 -2.43 7.89 -7.05
N LEU A 108 -1.56 6.93 -7.37
CA LEU A 108 -1.91 5.51 -7.46
C LEU A 108 -2.45 4.97 -6.14
N ALA A 109 -1.85 5.35 -5.01
CA ALA A 109 -2.33 4.92 -3.70
C ALA A 109 -3.71 5.50 -3.36
N SER A 110 -3.99 6.74 -3.79
CA SER A 110 -5.31 7.35 -3.67
C SER A 110 -6.35 6.58 -4.51
N ASP A 111 -6.05 6.34 -5.78
CA ASP A 111 -6.96 5.64 -6.69
C ASP A 111 -7.23 4.19 -6.21
N ALA A 112 -6.19 3.50 -5.73
CA ALA A 112 -6.33 2.17 -5.13
C ALA A 112 -7.26 2.19 -3.91
N LEU A 113 -7.13 3.19 -3.03
CA LEU A 113 -7.97 3.32 -1.84
C LEU A 113 -9.44 3.61 -2.17
N ASP A 114 -9.72 4.31 -3.25
CA ASP A 114 -11.10 4.56 -3.73
C ASP A 114 -11.79 3.26 -4.20
N LEU A 115 -11.01 2.31 -4.73
CA LEU A 115 -11.49 0.97 -5.13
C LEU A 115 -11.49 -0.04 -3.98
N MET A 116 -10.86 0.29 -2.86
CA MET A 116 -10.67 -0.61 -1.73
C MET A 116 -11.69 -0.28 -0.62
N PRO A 117 -12.79 -1.04 -0.44
CA PRO A 117 -13.68 -0.81 0.68
C PRO A 117 -12.98 -1.06 2.03
N PRO A 118 -13.39 -0.39 3.13
CA PRO A 118 -12.81 -0.62 4.45
C PRO A 118 -13.00 -2.06 4.95
N GLU A 119 -14.14 -2.67 4.61
CA GLU A 119 -14.50 -4.03 5.03
C GLU A 119 -15.22 -4.77 3.88
N PRO A 120 -14.48 -5.35 2.91
CA PRO A 120 -15.08 -6.06 1.77
C PRO A 120 -15.94 -7.26 2.21
N TRP A 121 -15.60 -7.88 3.34
CA TRP A 121 -16.37 -8.98 3.95
C TRP A 121 -17.72 -8.56 4.54
N SER A 122 -17.93 -7.26 4.80
CA SER A 122 -19.18 -6.73 5.35
C SER A 122 -20.26 -6.53 4.26
N SER A 123 -19.91 -6.74 2.99
CA SER A 123 -20.85 -6.70 1.85
C SER A 123 -21.68 -7.98 1.76
N SER A 124 -22.44 -8.27 2.81
CA SER A 124 -23.51 -9.25 2.80
C SER A 124 -24.77 -8.60 3.33
N SER A 125 -25.49 -7.92 2.44
CA SER A 125 -26.97 -7.91 2.35
C SER A 125 -27.42 -6.87 1.34
N THR A 126 -27.85 -7.31 0.17
CA THR A 126 -29.04 -6.72 -0.45
C THR A 126 -29.92 -7.90 -0.85
N PRO A 127 -31.18 -7.96 -0.36
CA PRO A 127 -32.07 -9.10 -0.51
C PRO A 127 -32.44 -9.44 -1.97
#